data_AF-A0A9Q5D1L2-F1
#
_entry.id   AF-A0A9Q5D1L2-F1
#
_cell.length_a   1.000
_cell.length_b   1.000
_cell.length_c   1.000
_cell.angle_alpha   90.00
_cell.angle_beta   90.00
_cell.angle_gamma   90.00
#
_symmetry.space_group_name_H-M   'P 1'
#
loop_
_entity.id
_entity.type
_entity.pdbx_description
1 polymer ?
#
loop_
_entity_poly.entity_id
_entity_poly.type
_entity_poly.pdbx_seq_one_letter_code
_entity_poly.pdbx_strand_id
1 'polypeptide(L)'
;MTSNLTPILEKASNADTIILGSQIYLHSVTGAMRSFLEKLIFQYLVYDTNHTSLFQRKIPAGFIYTMNVTNEQFKTGYEDDLKSLKTYIEKTFGSFESLVVNDT
;
A
#
# COMPACT_ATOMS: atom_id res chain seq x y z
N MET A 1 4.62 -5.99 -25.93
CA MET A 1 3.59 -6.68 -25.14
C MET A 1 3.29 -5.81 -23.93
N THR A 2 2.15 -5.12 -23.90
CA THR A 2 1.69 -4.39 -22.71
C THR A 2 1.15 -5.40 -21.71
N SER A 3 1.62 -5.35 -20.46
CA SER A 3 1.11 -6.24 -19.42
C SER A 3 -0.35 -5.92 -19.13
N ASN A 4 -1.17 -6.92 -18.75
CA ASN A 4 -2.54 -6.68 -18.25
C ASN A 4 -2.60 -5.72 -17.05
N LEU A 5 -1.46 -5.43 -16.42
CA LEU A 5 -1.34 -4.51 -15.30
C LEU A 5 -1.18 -3.05 -15.73
N THR A 6 -0.69 -2.79 -16.95
CA THR A 6 -0.41 -1.42 -17.43
C THR A 6 -1.65 -0.51 -17.34
N PRO A 7 -2.86 -0.92 -17.78
CA PRO A 7 -4.05 -0.09 -17.64
C PRO A 7 -4.42 0.22 -16.18
N ILE A 8 -4.13 -0.71 -15.26
CA ILE A 8 -4.41 -0.55 -13.82
C ILE A 8 -3.43 0.47 -13.22
N LEU A 9 -2.15 0.38 -13.59
CA LEU A 9 -1.13 1.34 -13.16
C LEU A 9 -1.46 2.74 -13.67
N GLU A 10 -1.79 2.88 -14.96
CA GLU A 10 -2.21 4.17 -15.54
C GLU A 10 -3.44 4.75 -14.83
N LYS A 11 -4.43 3.91 -14.51
CA LYS A 11 -5.60 4.34 -13.74
C LYS A 11 -5.20 4.83 -12.35
N ALA A 12 -4.31 4.11 -11.65
CA ALA A 12 -3.82 4.52 -10.33
C ALA A 12 -3.02 5.84 -10.40
N SER A 13 -2.16 5.99 -11.42
CA SER A 13 -1.35 7.18 -11.64
C SER A 13 -2.19 8.46 -11.83
N ASN A 14 -3.38 8.32 -12.42
CA ASN A 14 -4.29 9.43 -12.70
C ASN A 14 -5.37 9.65 -11.63
N ALA A 15 -5.53 8.73 -10.66
CA ALA A 15 -6.57 8.84 -9.64
C ALA A 15 -6.32 10.02 -8.67
N ASP A 16 -7.38 10.65 -8.19
CA ASP A 16 -7.29 11.71 -7.16
C ASP A 16 -7.18 11.15 -5.74
N THR A 17 -7.42 9.86 -5.56
CA THR A 17 -7.34 9.12 -4.30
C THR A 17 -7.17 7.64 -4.60
N ILE A 18 -6.40 6.93 -3.77
CA ILE A 18 -6.21 5.47 -3.89
C ILE A 18 -6.71 4.79 -2.63
N ILE A 19 -7.57 3.78 -2.78
CA ILE A 19 -7.95 2.88 -1.68
C ILE A 19 -7.54 1.46 -2.08
N LEU A 20 -6.78 0.82 -1.19
CA LEU A 20 -6.28 -0.54 -1.34
C LEU A 20 -6.98 -1.46 -0.35
N GLY A 21 -7.10 -2.73 -0.70
CA GLY A 21 -7.70 -3.74 0.18
C GLY A 21 -6.98 -5.07 0.07
N SER A 22 -6.61 -5.67 1.19
CA SER A 22 -6.02 -7.01 1.23
C SER A 22 -6.29 -7.70 2.55
N GLN A 23 -6.54 -9.01 2.47
CA GLN A 23 -6.36 -9.89 3.61
C GLN A 23 -4.89 -9.87 4.05
N ILE A 24 -4.66 -10.07 5.35
CA ILE A 24 -3.34 -10.37 5.89
C ILE A 24 -3.18 -11.88 6.02
N TYR A 25 -2.22 -12.43 5.29
CA TYR A 25 -1.81 -13.83 5.34
C TYR A 25 -0.33 -13.91 5.69
N LEU A 26 0.02 -14.76 6.66
CA LEU A 26 1.40 -14.97 7.09
C LEU A 26 2.15 -13.65 7.32
N HIS A 27 1.57 -12.77 8.13
CA HIS A 27 2.14 -11.47 8.51
C HIS A 27 2.25 -10.42 7.39
N SER A 28 1.67 -10.65 6.20
CA SER A 28 1.72 -9.65 5.13
C SER A 28 0.46 -9.60 4.27
N VAL A 29 0.38 -8.59 3.40
CA VAL A 29 -0.64 -8.54 2.35
C VAL A 29 -0.45 -9.70 1.37
N THR A 30 -1.49 -10.03 0.59
CA THR A 30 -1.41 -11.11 -0.40
C THR A 30 -0.27 -10.87 -1.41
N GLY A 31 0.28 -11.97 -1.97
CA GLY A 31 1.34 -11.87 -2.98
C GLY A 31 0.95 -11.03 -4.19
N ALA A 32 -0.30 -11.11 -4.64
CA ALA A 32 -0.81 -10.29 -5.75
C ALA A 32 -0.80 -8.80 -5.40
N MET A 33 -1.25 -8.44 -4.19
CA MET A 33 -1.22 -7.07 -3.70
C MET A 33 0.22 -6.56 -3.56
N ARG A 34 1.11 -7.38 -2.99
CA ARG A 34 2.54 -7.05 -2.86
C ARG A 34 3.18 -6.77 -4.21
N SER A 35 2.99 -7.66 -5.20
CA SER A 35 3.53 -7.46 -6.56
C SER A 35 2.95 -6.25 -7.26
N PHE A 36 1.66 -5.93 -7.04
CA PHE A 36 1.05 -4.70 -7.56
C PHE A 36 1.70 -3.45 -6.95
N LEU A 37 1.82 -3.41 -5.62
CA LEU A 37 2.40 -2.29 -4.89
C LEU A 37 3.85 -2.04 -5.28
N GLU A 38 4.65 -3.09 -5.41
CA GLU A 38 6.02 -2.98 -5.89
C GLU A 38 6.06 -2.29 -7.26
N LYS A 39 5.26 -2.74 -8.23
CA LYS A 39 5.23 -2.12 -9.57
C LYS A 39 4.68 -0.69 -9.54
N LEU A 40 3.69 -0.41 -8.70
CA LEU A 40 3.08 0.91 -8.56
C LEU A 40 4.03 1.92 -7.92
N ILE A 41 4.79 1.51 -6.90
CA ILE A 41 5.66 2.38 -6.10
C ILE A 41 7.04 2.52 -6.73
N PHE A 42 7.67 1.43 -7.20
CA PHE A 42 9.05 1.46 -7.70
C PHE A 42 9.23 2.38 -8.91
N GLN A 43 8.20 2.58 -9.73
CA GLN A 43 8.26 3.52 -10.86
C GLN A 43 8.40 4.99 -10.43
N TYR A 44 8.10 5.30 -9.16
CA TYR A 44 8.21 6.65 -8.60
C TYR A 44 9.36 6.81 -7.61
N LEU A 45 9.97 5.72 -7.15
CA LEU A 45 10.99 5.75 -6.11
C LEU A 45 12.32 6.30 -6.65
N VAL A 46 12.85 7.35 -6.02
CA VAL A 46 14.20 7.85 -6.26
C VAL A 46 15.14 7.30 -5.18
N TYR A 47 16.30 6.79 -5.58
CA TYR A 47 17.34 6.27 -4.68
C TYR A 47 18.22 7.39 -4.09
N ASP A 48 17.61 8.48 -3.65
CA ASP A 48 18.31 9.50 -2.85
C ASP A 48 18.20 9.17 -1.35
N THR A 49 18.95 9.88 -0.52
CA THR A 49 18.98 9.64 0.93
C THR A 49 17.60 9.75 1.58
N ASN A 50 16.71 10.57 1.01
CA ASN A 50 15.37 10.82 1.55
C ASN A 50 14.31 9.86 0.98
N HIS A 51 14.66 9.09 -0.05
CA HIS A 51 13.76 8.28 -0.87
C HIS A 51 12.61 9.11 -1.43
N THR A 52 12.92 10.20 -2.14
CA THR A 52 11.90 11.07 -2.74
C THR A 52 11.06 10.35 -3.81
N SER A 53 9.88 10.90 -4.09
CA SER A 53 8.92 10.36 -5.06
C SER A 53 8.87 11.24 -6.32
N LEU A 54 8.91 10.61 -7.49
CA LEU A 54 8.66 11.25 -8.79
C LEU A 54 7.16 11.49 -9.04
N PHE A 55 6.29 10.96 -8.17
CA PHE A 55 4.86 11.21 -8.25
C PHE A 55 4.59 12.69 -7.93
N GLN A 56 4.22 13.46 -8.96
CA GLN A 56 4.18 14.94 -8.90
C GLN A 56 3.06 15.50 -8.02
N ARG A 57 2.05 14.68 -7.70
CA ARG A 57 0.86 15.09 -6.94
C ARG A 57 0.96 14.57 -5.52
N LYS A 58 0.25 15.20 -4.59
CA LYS A 58 -0.05 14.61 -3.28
C LYS A 58 -1.52 14.25 -3.26
N ILE A 59 -1.82 12.97 -3.11
CA ILE A 59 -3.18 12.44 -3.07
C ILE A 59 -3.36 11.57 -1.81
N PRO A 60 -4.56 11.52 -1.23
CA PRO A 60 -4.85 10.60 -0.15
C PRO A 60 -4.70 9.13 -0.61
N ALA A 61 -4.03 8.33 0.22
CA ALA A 61 -4.01 6.89 0.09
C ALA A 61 -4.61 6.21 1.33
N GLY A 62 -5.41 5.17 1.13
CA GLY A 62 -6.05 4.39 2.17
C GLY A 62 -5.78 2.91 2.01
N PHE A 63 -5.71 2.17 3.11
CA PHE A 63 -5.63 0.71 3.11
C PHE A 63 -6.65 0.08 4.03
N ILE A 64 -7.42 -0.88 3.51
CA ILE A 64 -8.32 -1.73 4.29
C ILE A 64 -7.65 -3.09 4.47
N TYR A 65 -7.30 -3.42 5.70
CA TYR A 65 -6.81 -4.73 6.07
C TYR A 65 -7.96 -5.56 6.63
N THR A 66 -8.05 -6.82 6.24
CA THR A 66 -8.99 -7.77 6.87
C THR A 66 -8.23 -8.93 7.50
N MET A 67 -8.59 -9.29 8.72
CA MET A 67 -7.95 -10.40 9.42
C MET A 67 -8.90 -11.07 10.43
N ASN A 68 -8.62 -12.33 10.74
CA ASN A 68 -9.38 -13.16 11.68
C ASN A 68 -8.88 -13.06 13.14
N VAL A 69 -8.18 -11.97 13.47
CA VAL A 69 -7.62 -11.72 14.81
C VAL A 69 -8.29 -10.50 15.41
N THR A 70 -8.28 -10.34 16.73
CA THR A 70 -8.83 -9.13 17.35
C THR A 70 -8.00 -7.89 17.01
N ASN A 71 -8.57 -6.69 17.19
CA ASN A 71 -7.81 -5.44 17.03
C ASN A 71 -6.57 -5.35 17.93
N GLU A 72 -6.61 -5.96 19.12
CA GLU A 72 -5.46 -5.99 20.03
C GLU A 72 -4.34 -6.91 19.50
N GLN A 73 -4.71 -8.10 19.03
CA GLN A 73 -3.78 -9.03 18.39
C GLN A 73 -3.17 -8.45 17.11
N PHE A 74 -3.96 -7.69 16.34
CA PHE A 74 -3.46 -6.98 15.16
C PHE A 74 -2.37 -5.97 15.53
N LYS A 75 -2.65 -5.13 16.54
CA LYS A 75 -1.72 -4.09 17.00
C LYS A 75 -0.39 -4.67 17.47
N THR A 76 -0.43 -5.74 18.26
CA THR A 76 0.79 -6.32 18.85
C THR A 76 1.54 -7.27 17.92
N GLY A 77 0.85 -7.88 16.94
CA GLY A 77 1.41 -8.94 16.11
C GLY A 77 1.71 -8.59 14.65
N TYR A 78 1.20 -7.46 14.13
CA TYR A 78 1.22 -7.19 12.68
C TYR A 78 1.49 -5.74 12.27
N GLU A 79 1.28 -4.76 13.15
CA GLU A 79 1.47 -3.36 12.77
C GLU A 79 2.91 -3.04 12.35
N ASP A 80 3.90 -3.61 13.06
CA ASP A 80 5.31 -3.44 12.74
C ASP A 80 5.69 -4.10 11.41
N ASP A 81 5.14 -5.27 11.11
CA ASP A 81 5.38 -5.99 9.84
C ASP A 81 4.89 -5.18 8.63
N LEU A 82 3.78 -4.44 8.81
CA LEU A 82 3.18 -3.61 7.77
C LEU A 82 3.77 -2.20 7.69
N LYS A 83 4.56 -1.79 8.69
CA LYS A 83 5.08 -0.41 8.81
C LYS A 83 5.84 0.04 7.57
N SER A 84 6.74 -0.80 7.07
CA SER A 84 7.53 -0.48 5.87
C SER A 84 6.65 -0.20 4.66
N LEU A 85 5.62 -1.03 4.44
CA LEU A 85 4.67 -0.83 3.35
C LEU A 85 3.92 0.49 3.48
N LYS A 86 3.40 0.80 4.69
CA LYS A 86 2.71 2.06 4.98
C LYS A 86 3.61 3.26 4.66
N THR A 87 4.86 3.22 5.11
CA THR A 87 5.86 4.27 4.84
C THR A 87 6.10 4.47 3.35
N TYR A 88 6.23 3.40 2.56
CA TYR A 88 6.42 3.55 1.11
C TYR A 88 5.21 4.17 0.43
N ILE A 89 3.99 3.73 0.77
CA ILE A 89 2.75 4.30 0.21
C ILE A 89 2.65 5.79 0.57
N GLU A 90 2.86 6.13 1.84
CA GLU A 90 2.80 7.50 2.34
C GLU A 90 3.86 8.40 1.65
N LYS A 91 5.10 7.93 1.51
CA LYS A 91 6.15 8.67 0.80
C LYS A 91 5.82 8.87 -0.68
N THR A 92 5.21 7.88 -1.32
CA THR A 92 4.85 7.97 -2.75
C THR A 92 3.70 8.94 -2.99
N PHE A 93 2.61 8.85 -2.22
CA PHE A 93 1.37 9.57 -2.51
C PHE A 93 1.13 10.79 -1.61
N GLY A 94 1.80 10.89 -0.46
CA GLY A 94 1.82 12.08 0.39
C GLY A 94 1.04 11.97 1.70
N SER A 95 -0.06 11.22 1.75
CA SER A 95 -0.73 10.87 3.01
C SER A 95 -1.26 9.44 2.98
N PHE A 96 -1.36 8.83 4.17
CA PHE A 96 -1.77 7.44 4.32
C PHE A 96 -2.63 7.23 5.55
N GLU A 97 -3.75 6.53 5.39
CA GLU A 97 -4.56 6.00 6.50
C GLU A 97 -4.85 4.52 6.29
N SER A 98 -5.10 3.80 7.39
CA SER A 98 -5.53 2.41 7.31
C SER A 98 -6.68 2.09 8.24
N LEU A 99 -7.63 1.32 7.72
CA LEU A 99 -8.71 0.71 8.48
C LEU A 99 -8.41 -0.78 8.64
N VAL A 100 -8.50 -1.28 9.87
CA VAL A 100 -8.41 -2.70 10.18
C VAL A 100 -9.82 -3.21 10.44
N VAL A 101 -10.30 -4.09 9.57
CA VAL A 101 -11.62 -4.72 9.65
C VAL A 101 -11.42 -6.16 10.11
N ASN A 102 -11.56 -6.35 11.40
CA ASN A 102 -11.35 -7.63 12.05
C ASN A 102 -12.67 -8.22 12.51
N ASP A 103 -12.80 -9.54 12.42
CA ASP A 103 -13.89 -10.27 13.03
C ASP A 103 -13.69 -10.25 14.55
N THR A 104 -14.53 -9.49 15.26
CA THR A 104 -14.60 -9.42 16.73
C THR A 104 -15.60 -10.41 17.31
#